data_AF-A0A957PK17-F1
#
_entry.id   AF-A0A957PK17-F1
#
_cell.length_a   1.000
_cell.length_b   1.000
_cell.length_c   1.000
_cell.angle_alpha   90.00
_cell.angle_beta   90.00
_cell.angle_gamma   90.00
#
_symmetry.space_group_name_H-M   'P 1'
#
loop_
_entity.id
_entity.type
_entity.pdbx_description
1 polymer ?
#
loop_
_entity_poly.entity_id
_entity_poly.type
_entity_poly.pdbx_seq_one_letter_code
_entity_poly.pdbx_strand_id
1 'polypeptide(L)'
;DAGEDQQEAYRQREFEKRFFSEATNQLLCKTFLDNALRDPVSGEIGKSIVFAVSQNHAAKLTQIFNQIADRMFPRRYQSDFAVQITSQVPDAQQFTINFANNNLMGSGNFIPAYRTSKARVCVTVGMMTTGYDCPDLLNLCLMRPIFSPTDFIQIKGRGTRKHNFLEQLFDPTIQQTLAMQNIATNKQHYKLFDFFANCEYFEKEFNYDQVLVLPQSSRGESPIEGGEVVYPLRGEYESMAPDALATLREEKIGFGGMKIYRMFYQRFEERVQNDDFIREQVTSGNWDRVLDYLHQKVLNQPAEFFTLEKLRQAAGVDRRLSSRELLEKAMGLIPKFKSKDELLEEEFQKFIADLRPEDSESIVAMKYFFKAYITDGVVRDIIEQKRLTDLNTTPAFTMQHYRAVPHAWRTKIPEYVKDYVSLNQFL
;
A
#
# COMPACT_ATOMS: atom_id res chain seq x y z
N ASP A 1 4.95 21.89 15.14
CA ASP A 1 6.00 21.22 14.35
C ASP A 1 7.27 20.91 15.13
N ALA A 2 7.92 21.85 15.84
CA ALA A 2 9.18 21.54 16.56
C ALA A 2 9.06 20.76 17.89
N GLY A 3 7.85 20.60 18.46
CA GLY A 3 7.63 20.01 19.79
C GLY A 3 7.50 18.48 19.81
N GLU A 4 6.89 17.89 18.79
CA GLU A 4 6.83 16.43 18.61
C GLU A 4 8.19 15.86 18.22
N ASP A 5 8.91 16.55 17.32
CA ASP A 5 10.29 16.21 16.94
C ASP A 5 11.24 16.13 18.15
N GLN A 6 11.03 16.95 19.19
CA GLN A 6 11.88 16.96 20.39
C GLN A 6 11.61 15.79 21.34
N GLN A 7 10.34 15.39 21.55
CA GLN A 7 10.01 14.22 22.37
C GLN A 7 10.31 12.90 21.65
N GLU A 8 10.09 12.83 20.33
CA GLU A 8 10.56 11.72 19.50
C GLU A 8 12.08 11.62 19.52
N ALA A 9 12.81 12.74 19.41
CA ALA A 9 14.27 12.75 19.50
C ALA A 9 14.78 12.31 20.89
N TYR A 10 14.07 12.64 21.98
CA TYR A 10 14.47 12.25 23.34
C TYR A 10 14.28 10.75 23.58
N ARG A 11 13.15 10.17 23.14
CA ARG A 11 12.95 8.70 23.16
C ARG A 11 13.92 8.00 22.21
N GLN A 12 14.12 8.51 20.99
CA GLN A 12 15.11 7.96 20.05
C GLN A 12 16.51 7.94 20.65
N ARG A 13 16.96 8.99 21.36
CA ARG A 13 18.29 9.07 21.98
C ARG A 13 18.56 8.04 23.08
N GLU A 14 17.56 7.68 23.90
CA GLU A 14 17.74 6.59 24.88
C GLU A 14 17.79 5.21 24.22
N PHE A 15 16.99 5.00 23.15
CA PHE A 15 17.06 3.78 22.34
C PHE A 15 18.38 3.69 21.54
N GLU A 16 18.91 4.82 21.07
CA GLU A 16 20.18 4.89 20.34
C GLU A 16 21.38 4.41 21.18
N LYS A 17 21.36 4.56 22.51
CA LYS A 17 22.50 4.10 23.33
C LYS A 17 22.52 2.60 23.60
N ARG A 18 21.37 1.90 23.52
CA ARG A 18 21.28 0.47 23.87
C ARG A 18 21.44 -0.50 22.69
N PHE A 19 21.23 -0.06 21.45
CA PHE A 19 21.14 -0.95 20.28
C PHE A 19 22.19 -0.69 19.17
N PHE A 20 23.19 0.17 19.45
CA PHE A 20 24.25 0.50 18.49
C PHE A 20 25.46 -0.43 18.53
N SER A 21 25.36 -1.56 19.25
CA SER A 21 26.39 -2.60 19.18
C SER A 21 26.62 -2.96 17.72
N GLU A 22 27.88 -2.90 17.31
CA GLU A 22 28.27 -3.21 15.94
C GLU A 22 27.92 -4.66 15.62
N ALA A 23 28.06 -5.57 16.59
CA ALA A 23 27.71 -6.97 16.46
C ALA A 23 26.22 -7.17 16.13
N THR A 24 25.32 -6.44 16.80
CA THR A 24 23.87 -6.50 16.54
C THR A 24 23.57 -6.05 15.12
N ASN A 25 24.10 -4.90 14.70
CA ASN A 25 23.86 -4.38 13.34
C ASN A 25 24.42 -5.31 12.25
N GLN A 26 25.60 -5.91 12.49
CA GLN A 26 26.15 -6.93 11.60
C GLN A 26 25.23 -8.16 11.50
N LEU A 27 24.69 -8.63 12.63
CA LEU A 27 23.73 -9.74 12.66
C LEU A 27 22.46 -9.39 11.88
N LEU A 28 21.86 -8.22 12.10
CA LEU A 28 20.66 -7.78 11.40
C LEU A 28 20.88 -7.71 9.89
N CYS A 29 21.99 -7.07 9.45
CA CYS A 29 22.35 -6.98 8.04
C CYS A 29 22.59 -8.36 7.41
N LYS A 30 23.30 -9.25 8.11
CA LYS A 30 23.56 -10.62 7.64
C LYS A 30 22.26 -11.41 7.51
N THR A 31 21.42 -11.37 8.54
CA THR A 31 20.12 -12.06 8.56
C THR A 31 19.22 -11.61 7.41
N PHE A 32 19.19 -10.31 7.16
CA PHE A 32 18.49 -9.74 6.01
C PHE A 32 19.02 -10.31 4.69
N LEU A 33 20.34 -10.26 4.45
CA LEU A 33 20.93 -10.71 3.18
C LEU A 33 20.76 -12.21 2.95
N ASP A 34 20.83 -13.03 4.00
CA ASP A 34 20.67 -14.49 3.90
C ASP A 34 19.23 -14.90 3.54
N ASN A 35 18.23 -14.08 3.90
CA ASN A 35 16.81 -14.40 3.75
C ASN A 35 16.07 -13.55 2.71
N ALA A 36 16.71 -12.52 2.17
CA ALA A 36 16.14 -11.61 1.18
C ALA A 36 15.71 -12.36 -0.09
N LEU A 37 14.59 -11.92 -0.66
CA LEU A 37 14.19 -12.35 -2.00
C LEU A 37 15.24 -11.91 -3.00
N ARG A 38 15.50 -12.79 -3.96
CA ARG A 38 16.44 -12.58 -5.05
C ARG A 38 15.72 -12.09 -6.29
N ASP A 39 16.44 -11.32 -7.08
CA ASP A 39 16.04 -10.95 -8.43
C ASP A 39 15.92 -12.23 -9.27
N PRO A 40 14.74 -12.53 -9.86
CA PRO A 40 14.53 -13.77 -10.58
C PRO A 40 15.34 -13.85 -11.89
N VAL A 41 15.83 -12.71 -12.40
CA VAL A 41 16.64 -12.66 -13.62
C VAL A 41 18.12 -12.74 -13.28
N SER A 42 18.61 -11.88 -12.36
CA SER A 42 20.05 -11.83 -12.07
C SER A 42 20.52 -12.77 -10.95
N GLY A 43 19.61 -13.27 -10.11
CA GLY A 43 19.93 -14.09 -8.94
C GLY A 43 20.59 -13.31 -7.79
N GLU A 44 20.83 -12.01 -7.96
CA GLU A 44 21.30 -11.11 -6.91
C GLU A 44 20.22 -10.87 -5.86
N ILE A 45 20.59 -10.18 -4.77
CA ILE A 45 19.59 -9.65 -3.83
C ILE A 45 18.63 -8.74 -4.61
N GLY A 46 17.33 -8.97 -4.45
CA GLY A 46 16.31 -8.12 -5.04
C GLY A 46 16.40 -6.69 -4.54
N LYS A 47 15.86 -5.72 -5.28
CA LYS A 47 15.85 -4.32 -4.79
C LYS A 47 15.22 -4.22 -3.42
N SER A 48 15.88 -3.46 -2.55
CA SER A 48 15.59 -3.44 -1.13
C SER A 48 15.68 -2.04 -0.55
N ILE A 49 14.75 -1.71 0.35
CA ILE A 49 14.80 -0.48 1.15
C ILE A 49 14.90 -0.84 2.62
N VAL A 50 15.86 -0.24 3.32
CA VAL A 50 16.11 -0.41 4.75
C VAL A 50 15.82 0.91 5.46
N PHE A 51 14.95 0.86 6.47
CA PHE A 51 14.58 2.01 7.30
C PHE A 51 15.40 2.00 8.59
N ALA A 52 16.29 2.98 8.72
CA ALA A 52 17.18 3.18 9.85
C ALA A 52 16.63 4.21 10.84
N VAL A 53 17.06 4.12 12.09
CA VAL A 53 16.63 5.00 13.19
C VAL A 53 17.03 6.45 12.95
N SER A 54 18.28 6.69 12.59
CA SER A 54 18.85 8.03 12.37
C SER A 54 19.78 8.04 11.18
N GLN A 55 20.22 9.23 10.75
CA GLN A 55 21.08 9.37 9.58
C GLN A 55 22.46 8.73 9.80
N ASN A 56 22.99 8.82 11.02
CA ASN A 56 24.23 8.16 11.40
C ASN A 56 24.07 6.64 11.39
N HIS A 57 22.93 6.13 11.86
CA HIS A 57 22.62 4.71 11.76
C HIS A 57 22.53 4.25 10.30
N ALA A 58 21.90 5.04 9.42
CA ALA A 58 21.83 4.75 8.00
C ALA A 58 23.22 4.63 7.35
N ALA A 59 24.14 5.53 7.71
CA ALA A 59 25.54 5.48 7.26
C ALA A 59 26.23 4.19 7.72
N LYS A 60 26.11 3.84 9.02
CA LYS A 60 26.70 2.63 9.60
C LYS A 60 26.17 1.35 8.94
N LEU A 61 24.86 1.24 8.74
CA LEU A 61 24.25 0.10 8.04
C LEU A 61 24.72 0.01 6.59
N THR A 62 24.81 1.14 5.89
CA THR A 62 25.32 1.19 4.51
C THR A 62 26.74 0.63 4.41
N GLN A 63 27.60 1.02 5.35
CA GLN A 63 28.96 0.48 5.44
C GLN A 63 28.99 -1.03 5.69
N ILE A 64 28.20 -1.51 6.66
CA ILE A 64 28.12 -2.94 7.01
C ILE A 64 27.60 -3.76 5.80
N PHE A 65 26.55 -3.29 5.12
CA PHE A 65 26.03 -3.97 3.94
C PHE A 65 27.07 -4.09 2.84
N ASN A 66 27.82 -3.03 2.56
CA ASN A 66 28.88 -3.06 1.54
C ASN A 66 30.02 -4.01 1.93
N GLN A 67 30.43 -4.07 3.20
CA GLN A 67 31.44 -5.01 3.69
C GLN A 67 31.00 -6.47 3.57
N ILE A 68 29.74 -6.77 3.90
CA ILE A 68 29.19 -8.12 3.77
C ILE A 68 29.04 -8.48 2.28
N ALA A 69 28.58 -7.54 1.45
CA ALA A 69 28.41 -7.75 0.03
C ALA A 69 29.74 -8.02 -0.69
N ASP A 70 30.84 -7.37 -0.31
CA ASP A 70 32.17 -7.65 -0.87
C ASP A 70 32.61 -9.10 -0.59
N ARG A 71 32.25 -9.65 0.58
CA ARG A 71 32.51 -11.06 0.93
C ARG A 71 31.57 -12.02 0.21
N MET A 72 30.28 -11.69 0.13
CA MET A 72 29.26 -12.55 -0.51
C MET A 72 29.39 -12.58 -2.03
N PHE A 73 29.81 -11.47 -2.64
CA PHE A 73 29.93 -11.29 -4.07
C PHE A 73 31.32 -10.72 -4.43
N PRO A 74 32.39 -11.52 -4.27
CA PRO A 74 33.76 -11.04 -4.47
C PRO A 74 33.98 -10.44 -5.86
N ARG A 75 34.59 -9.25 -5.90
CA ARG A 75 34.90 -8.48 -7.12
C ARG A 75 33.69 -8.06 -7.97
N ARG A 76 32.46 -8.13 -7.44
CA ARG A 76 31.23 -7.74 -8.16
C ARG A 76 30.75 -6.34 -7.81
N TYR A 77 30.92 -5.94 -6.56
CA TYR A 77 30.54 -4.62 -6.07
C TYR A 77 31.79 -3.88 -5.59
N GLN A 78 31.79 -2.56 -5.77
CA GLN A 78 32.90 -1.67 -5.40
C GLN A 78 32.43 -0.69 -4.32
N SER A 79 31.87 -1.22 -3.23
CA SER A 79 31.17 -0.43 -2.20
C SER A 79 29.95 0.34 -2.71
N ASP A 80 29.34 -0.16 -3.78
CA ASP A 80 28.16 0.40 -4.45
C ASP A 80 26.93 -0.52 -4.35
N PHE A 81 27.01 -1.56 -3.52
CA PHE A 81 25.90 -2.48 -3.26
C PHE A 81 24.78 -1.80 -2.45
N ALA A 82 25.17 -1.07 -1.41
CA ALA A 82 24.28 -0.30 -0.56
C ALA A 82 24.56 1.19 -0.64
N VAL A 83 23.51 2.01 -0.70
CA VAL A 83 23.61 3.48 -0.79
C VAL A 83 22.74 4.13 0.28
N GLN A 84 23.31 5.09 1.00
CA GLN A 84 22.58 5.93 1.95
C GLN A 84 21.78 6.99 1.19
N ILE A 85 20.49 7.10 1.50
CA ILE A 85 19.58 8.12 0.97
C ILE A 85 18.91 8.82 2.15
N THR A 86 19.57 9.88 2.65
CA THR A 86 19.07 10.74 3.73
C THR A 86 19.23 12.21 3.36
N SER A 87 18.59 13.11 4.10
CA SER A 87 18.59 14.54 3.78
C SER A 87 19.97 15.20 3.89
N GLN A 88 20.92 14.58 4.61
CA GLN A 88 22.32 15.03 4.63
C GLN A 88 23.11 14.66 3.38
N VAL A 89 22.62 13.74 2.55
CA VAL A 89 23.30 13.34 1.32
C VAL A 89 22.94 14.34 0.21
N PRO A 90 23.94 15.01 -0.42
CA PRO A 90 23.69 15.84 -1.59
C PRO A 90 22.99 15.03 -2.69
N ASP A 91 22.05 15.66 -3.39
CA ASP A 91 21.31 15.03 -4.49
C ASP A 91 20.51 13.76 -4.11
N ALA A 92 20.19 13.56 -2.82
CA ALA A 92 19.42 12.40 -2.36
C ALA A 92 18.08 12.19 -3.09
N GLN A 93 17.43 13.27 -3.54
CA GLN A 93 16.23 13.18 -4.38
C GLN A 93 16.52 12.58 -5.77
N GLN A 94 17.67 12.88 -6.37
CA GLN A 94 18.06 12.27 -7.63
C GLN A 94 18.39 10.78 -7.42
N PHE A 95 18.96 10.41 -6.27
CA PHE A 95 19.23 9.00 -5.95
C PHE A 95 17.96 8.17 -5.83
N THR A 96 16.88 8.71 -5.26
CA THR A 96 15.60 8.02 -5.27
C THR A 96 15.12 7.81 -6.70
N ILE A 97 15.02 8.87 -7.51
CA ILE A 97 14.61 8.78 -8.93
C ILE A 97 15.46 7.73 -9.68
N ASN A 98 16.77 7.75 -9.44
CA ASN A 98 17.67 6.82 -10.09
C ASN A 98 17.45 5.37 -9.67
N PHE A 99 17.15 5.15 -8.39
CA PHE A 99 16.82 3.82 -7.91
C PHE A 99 15.53 3.29 -8.53
N ALA A 100 14.51 4.14 -8.74
CA ALA A 100 13.27 3.75 -9.43
C ALA A 100 13.55 3.36 -10.88
N ASN A 101 14.36 4.18 -11.56
CA ASN A 101 14.65 4.04 -12.98
C ASN A 101 15.78 3.06 -13.31
N ASN A 102 16.18 2.20 -12.35
CA ASN A 102 17.17 1.15 -12.57
C ASN A 102 18.57 1.64 -12.97
N ASN A 103 18.96 2.85 -12.57
CA ASN A 103 20.25 3.44 -12.94
C ASN A 103 21.07 3.97 -11.73
N LEU A 104 20.65 3.71 -10.48
CA LEU A 104 21.43 4.12 -9.30
C LEU A 104 22.77 3.36 -9.25
N MET A 105 23.86 4.14 -9.22
CA MET A 105 25.24 3.66 -9.35
C MET A 105 25.54 2.93 -10.66
N GLY A 106 24.69 3.11 -11.69
CA GLY A 106 24.80 2.45 -12.99
C GLY A 106 23.72 1.36 -13.20
N SER A 107 23.74 0.75 -14.38
CA SER A 107 22.80 -0.32 -14.77
C SER A 107 23.52 -1.66 -14.96
N GLY A 108 23.07 -2.69 -14.25
CA GLY A 108 23.44 -4.09 -14.44
C GLY A 108 24.85 -4.45 -13.97
N ASN A 109 24.98 -5.37 -13.01
CA ASN A 109 26.29 -5.88 -12.54
C ASN A 109 26.68 -7.25 -13.10
N PHE A 110 25.70 -8.08 -13.45
CA PHE A 110 25.92 -9.49 -13.78
C PHE A 110 25.48 -9.85 -15.20
N ILE A 111 24.42 -9.21 -15.69
CA ILE A 111 23.82 -9.49 -17.01
C ILE A 111 23.75 -8.17 -17.79
N PRO A 112 24.61 -7.97 -18.81
CA PRO A 112 24.63 -6.74 -19.62
C PRO A 112 23.30 -6.46 -20.34
N ALA A 113 22.56 -7.51 -20.68
CA ALA A 113 21.26 -7.41 -21.34
C ALA A 113 20.10 -7.15 -20.37
N TYR A 114 20.36 -6.96 -19.08
CA TYR A 114 19.34 -6.74 -18.06
C TYR A 114 19.53 -5.38 -17.37
N ARG A 115 18.58 -4.46 -17.54
CA ARG A 115 18.63 -3.13 -16.93
C ARG A 115 18.06 -3.17 -15.53
N THR A 116 18.95 -3.30 -14.55
CA THR A 116 18.61 -3.21 -13.13
C THR A 116 19.59 -2.30 -12.40
N SER A 117 19.15 -1.66 -11.32
CA SER A 117 20.01 -0.81 -10.50
C SER A 117 21.22 -1.60 -9.97
N LYS A 118 22.42 -1.02 -10.08
CA LYS A 118 23.65 -1.58 -9.53
C LYS A 118 23.59 -1.65 -8.00
N ALA A 119 23.14 -0.56 -7.39
CA ALA A 119 22.79 -0.55 -5.97
C ALA A 119 21.56 -1.43 -5.75
N ARG A 120 21.65 -2.36 -4.80
CA ARG A 120 20.57 -3.31 -4.45
C ARG A 120 19.85 -2.91 -3.17
N VAL A 121 20.54 -2.20 -2.28
CA VAL A 121 20.01 -1.76 -0.97
C VAL A 121 20.07 -0.24 -0.85
N CYS A 122 18.93 0.40 -0.63
CA CYS A 122 18.87 1.80 -0.23
C CYS A 122 18.58 1.90 1.26
N VAL A 123 19.44 2.59 2.00
CA VAL A 123 19.26 2.81 3.43
C VAL A 123 18.77 4.24 3.67
N THR A 124 17.59 4.39 4.25
CA THR A 124 16.96 5.69 4.49
C THR A 124 16.41 5.80 5.91
N VAL A 125 16.05 7.00 6.33
CA VAL A 125 15.31 7.24 7.59
C VAL A 125 13.83 7.47 7.27
N GLY A 126 13.55 8.47 6.43
CA GLY A 126 12.18 8.86 6.06
C GLY A 126 12.01 9.33 4.63
N MET A 127 13.09 9.53 3.85
CA MET A 127 12.97 10.13 2.51
C MET A 127 12.25 9.23 1.49
N MET A 128 12.24 7.91 1.72
CA MET A 128 11.58 6.96 0.82
C MET A 128 10.26 6.42 1.39
N THR A 129 9.67 7.09 2.39
CA THR A 129 8.33 6.75 2.91
C THR A 129 7.23 7.26 1.98
N THR A 130 7.40 8.45 1.37
CA THR A 130 6.44 9.12 0.47
C THR A 130 7.08 9.56 -0.86
N GLY A 131 6.28 9.73 -1.93
CA GLY A 131 6.73 10.34 -3.19
C GLY A 131 7.63 9.51 -4.12
N TYR A 132 7.85 8.22 -3.82
CA TYR A 132 8.75 7.35 -4.59
C TYR A 132 8.04 6.10 -5.16
N ASP A 133 8.27 5.79 -6.44
CA ASP A 133 7.65 4.66 -7.15
C ASP A 133 8.67 3.66 -7.71
N CYS A 134 8.71 2.45 -7.14
CA CYS A 134 9.60 1.36 -7.53
C CYS A 134 8.80 0.05 -7.56
N PRO A 135 8.30 -0.38 -8.74
CA PRO A 135 7.46 -1.57 -8.84
C PRO A 135 8.26 -2.87 -8.63
N ASP A 136 9.55 -2.85 -8.99
CA ASP A 136 10.49 -3.97 -8.91
C ASP A 136 11.11 -4.20 -7.52
N LEU A 137 10.61 -3.51 -6.50
CA LEU A 137 11.02 -3.68 -5.11
C LEU A 137 10.61 -5.06 -4.57
N LEU A 138 11.55 -5.82 -4.00
CA LEU A 138 11.30 -7.18 -3.49
C LEU A 138 11.42 -7.29 -1.97
N ASN A 139 12.19 -6.40 -1.32
CA ASN A 139 12.39 -6.46 0.12
C ASN A 139 12.21 -5.08 0.77
N LEU A 140 11.53 -5.07 1.90
CA LEU A 140 11.44 -3.94 2.82
C LEU A 140 11.99 -4.38 4.16
N CYS A 141 12.80 -3.55 4.80
CA CYS A 141 13.43 -3.90 6.07
C CYS A 141 13.29 -2.78 7.09
N LEU A 142 12.67 -3.09 8.22
CA LEU A 142 12.46 -2.20 9.35
C LEU A 142 13.56 -2.45 10.39
N MET A 143 14.58 -1.59 10.38
CA MET A 143 15.64 -1.55 11.38
C MET A 143 15.45 -0.37 12.34
N ARG A 144 14.20 0.05 12.51
CA ARG A 144 13.77 1.06 13.46
C ARG A 144 12.37 0.74 13.99
N PRO A 145 12.02 1.25 15.18
CA PRO A 145 10.63 1.34 15.58
C PRO A 145 9.88 2.34 14.68
N ILE A 146 8.63 2.03 14.37
CA ILE A 146 7.68 2.91 13.70
C ILE A 146 6.53 3.15 14.67
N PHE A 147 6.29 4.43 14.97
CA PHE A 147 5.23 4.82 15.90
C PHE A 147 3.98 5.33 15.17
N SER A 148 4.11 5.82 13.93
CA SER A 148 2.99 6.28 13.12
C SER A 148 2.35 5.13 12.32
N PRO A 149 1.05 4.84 12.52
CA PRO A 149 0.33 3.88 11.68
C PRO A 149 0.34 4.25 10.20
N THR A 150 0.28 5.56 9.90
CA THR A 150 0.32 6.07 8.53
C THR A 150 1.65 5.73 7.86
N ASP A 151 2.77 5.93 8.54
CA ASP A 151 4.10 5.64 8.00
C ASP A 151 4.28 4.15 7.77
N PHE A 152 3.81 3.32 8.72
CA PHE A 152 3.86 1.87 8.59
C PHE A 152 3.10 1.37 7.34
N ILE A 153 1.88 1.88 7.14
CA ILE A 153 1.06 1.56 5.96
C ILE A 153 1.73 2.04 4.67
N GLN A 154 2.29 3.25 4.67
CA GLN A 154 2.98 3.82 3.50
C GLN A 154 4.22 3.02 3.12
N ILE A 155 5.06 2.66 4.10
CA ILE A 155 6.25 1.83 3.90
C ILE A 155 5.83 0.50 3.30
N LYS A 156 4.86 -0.17 3.92
CA LYS A 156 4.37 -1.46 3.43
C LYS A 156 3.79 -1.39 2.02
N GLY A 157 3.05 -0.32 1.71
CA GLY A 157 2.48 -0.06 0.38
C GLY A 157 3.54 0.04 -0.73
N ARG A 158 4.81 0.32 -0.42
CA ARG A 158 5.88 0.32 -1.42
C ARG A 158 6.11 -1.07 -2.02
N GLY A 159 5.91 -2.12 -1.23
CA GLY A 159 6.13 -3.51 -1.66
C GLY A 159 5.00 -4.10 -2.52
N THR A 160 3.80 -3.51 -2.51
CA THR A 160 2.61 -4.16 -3.10
C THR A 160 2.44 -3.97 -4.60
N ARG A 161 3.28 -3.14 -5.24
CA ARG A 161 3.21 -2.89 -6.68
C ARG A 161 3.58 -4.15 -7.47
N LYS A 162 2.80 -4.44 -8.51
CA LYS A 162 3.05 -5.53 -9.46
C LYS A 162 4.19 -5.14 -10.39
N HIS A 163 4.99 -6.12 -10.80
CA HIS A 163 6.08 -5.92 -11.74
C HIS A 163 6.39 -7.21 -12.50
N ASN A 164 6.77 -7.09 -13.77
CA ASN A 164 7.30 -8.18 -14.57
C ASN A 164 8.78 -7.91 -14.85
N PHE A 165 9.66 -8.74 -14.30
CA PHE A 165 11.10 -8.56 -14.42
C PHE A 165 11.62 -8.77 -15.86
N LEU A 166 10.81 -9.34 -16.77
CA LEU A 166 11.17 -9.45 -18.19
C LEU A 166 11.16 -8.10 -18.92
N GLU A 167 10.43 -7.09 -18.44
CA GLU A 167 10.34 -5.78 -19.08
C GLU A 167 11.71 -5.08 -19.22
N GLN A 168 12.65 -5.43 -18.34
CA GLN A 168 13.99 -4.87 -18.30
C GLN A 168 15.06 -5.77 -18.94
N LEU A 169 14.66 -6.93 -19.49
CA LEU A 169 15.56 -7.90 -20.11
C LEU A 169 15.44 -7.85 -21.64
N PHE A 170 16.53 -7.51 -22.32
CA PHE A 170 16.55 -7.30 -23.78
C PHE A 170 17.08 -8.51 -24.56
N ASP A 171 17.54 -9.57 -23.89
CA ASP A 171 18.06 -10.78 -24.53
C ASP A 171 16.99 -11.89 -24.57
N PRO A 172 16.47 -12.26 -25.77
CA PRO A 172 15.44 -13.28 -25.91
C PRO A 172 15.90 -14.68 -25.51
N THR A 173 17.21 -14.96 -25.54
CA THR A 173 17.78 -16.25 -25.17
C THR A 173 17.68 -16.51 -23.67
N ILE A 174 17.91 -15.46 -22.86
CA ILE A 174 17.73 -15.51 -21.41
C ILE A 174 16.25 -15.64 -21.06
N GLN A 175 15.36 -14.93 -21.78
CA GLN A 175 13.91 -15.06 -21.60
C GLN A 175 13.44 -16.51 -21.82
N GLN A 176 13.90 -17.16 -22.89
CA GLN A 176 13.58 -18.57 -23.16
C GLN A 176 14.14 -19.50 -22.10
N THR A 177 15.35 -19.25 -21.60
CA THR A 177 15.97 -20.05 -20.53
C THR A 177 15.15 -19.96 -19.23
N LEU A 178 14.74 -18.75 -18.83
CA LEU A 178 13.89 -18.54 -17.65
C LEU A 178 12.54 -19.25 -17.78
N ALA A 179 11.93 -19.20 -18.98
CA ALA A 179 10.68 -19.90 -19.28
C ALA A 179 10.85 -21.42 -19.22
N MET A 180 11.92 -21.98 -19.81
CA MET A 180 12.22 -23.42 -19.75
C MET A 180 12.47 -23.90 -18.31
N GLN A 181 13.06 -23.05 -17.47
CA GLN A 181 13.31 -23.35 -16.06
C GLN A 181 12.07 -23.09 -15.17
N ASN A 182 10.93 -22.72 -15.75
CA ASN A 182 9.70 -22.34 -15.03
C ASN A 182 9.93 -21.30 -13.93
N ILE A 183 10.88 -20.37 -14.14
CA ILE A 183 11.15 -19.30 -13.19
C ILE A 183 10.03 -18.26 -13.28
N ALA A 184 9.37 -17.99 -12.16
CA ALA A 184 8.33 -16.97 -12.08
C ALA A 184 8.94 -15.57 -12.23
N THR A 185 8.71 -14.93 -13.38
CA THR A 185 9.23 -13.59 -13.70
C THR A 185 8.26 -12.46 -13.34
N ASN A 186 7.00 -12.78 -13.06
CA ASN A 186 6.07 -11.86 -12.44
C ASN A 186 6.29 -11.86 -10.93
N LYS A 187 6.37 -10.68 -10.34
CA LYS A 187 6.46 -10.50 -8.89
C LYS A 187 5.24 -11.13 -8.20
N GLN A 188 5.48 -12.20 -7.45
CA GLN A 188 4.44 -12.94 -6.74
C GLN A 188 4.18 -12.36 -5.34
N HIS A 189 5.24 -11.95 -4.65
CA HIS A 189 5.21 -11.41 -3.30
C HIS A 189 6.46 -10.54 -3.06
N TYR A 190 6.47 -9.82 -1.94
CA TYR A 190 7.65 -9.14 -1.42
C TYR A 190 7.83 -9.56 0.05
N LYS A 191 9.04 -9.43 0.59
CA LYS A 191 9.29 -9.69 2.02
C LYS A 191 9.37 -8.38 2.80
N LEU A 192 8.71 -8.34 3.95
CA LEU A 192 8.88 -7.32 4.98
C LEU A 192 9.65 -7.93 6.15
N PHE A 193 10.87 -7.46 6.37
CA PHE A 193 11.68 -7.82 7.53
C PHE A 193 11.39 -6.83 8.64
N ASP A 194 11.02 -7.33 9.80
CA ASP A 194 10.71 -6.52 10.97
C ASP A 194 11.53 -6.98 12.16
N PHE A 195 12.61 -6.25 12.45
CA PHE A 195 13.53 -6.58 13.55
C PHE A 195 13.15 -5.90 14.87
N PHE A 196 12.12 -5.05 14.86
CA PHE A 196 11.69 -4.25 16.01
C PHE A 196 10.27 -4.61 16.47
N ALA A 197 9.73 -5.74 15.99
CA ALA A 197 8.37 -6.19 16.31
C ALA A 197 7.30 -5.11 16.08
N ASN A 198 7.52 -4.23 15.09
CA ASN A 198 6.56 -3.21 14.68
C ASN A 198 5.21 -3.82 14.28
N CYS A 199 5.25 -4.96 13.57
CA CYS A 199 4.06 -5.71 13.19
C CYS A 199 3.29 -6.14 14.42
N GLU A 200 3.95 -6.71 15.44
CA GLU A 200 3.30 -7.13 16.68
C GLU A 200 2.78 -5.94 17.49
N TYR A 201 3.56 -4.86 17.59
CA TYR A 201 3.18 -3.62 18.25
C TYR A 201 1.89 -3.05 17.65
N PHE A 202 1.82 -2.89 16.31
CA PHE A 202 0.61 -2.42 15.65
C PHE A 202 -0.53 -3.46 15.63
N GLU A 203 -0.26 -4.75 15.75
CA GLU A 203 -1.32 -5.75 15.79
C GLU A 203 -1.97 -5.92 17.17
N LYS A 204 -1.20 -5.72 18.25
CA LYS A 204 -1.60 -6.11 19.60
C LYS A 204 -1.53 -4.98 20.64
N GLU A 205 -0.53 -4.11 20.57
CA GLU A 205 -0.18 -3.23 21.70
C GLU A 205 -0.49 -1.75 21.45
N PHE A 206 -0.56 -1.30 20.20
CA PHE A 206 -0.82 0.10 19.89
C PHE A 206 -2.23 0.48 20.34
N ASN A 207 -2.31 1.43 21.28
CA ASN A 207 -3.59 2.00 21.70
C ASN A 207 -3.96 3.14 20.74
N TYR A 208 -4.88 2.83 19.85
CA TYR A 208 -5.29 3.73 18.79
C TYR A 208 -6.31 4.79 19.21
N ASP A 209 -6.77 4.75 20.47
CA ASP A 209 -7.78 5.67 21.00
C ASP A 209 -7.14 6.88 21.71
N GLN A 210 -5.80 6.96 21.72
CA GLN A 210 -5.08 8.02 22.41
C GLN A 210 -5.01 9.28 21.52
N VAL A 211 -5.76 10.32 21.90
CA VAL A 211 -5.67 11.64 21.29
C VAL A 211 -4.24 12.17 21.48
N LEU A 212 -3.55 12.48 20.36
CA LEU A 212 -2.25 13.13 20.38
C LEU A 212 -2.42 14.53 21.00
N VAL A 213 -1.92 14.70 22.23
CA VAL A 213 -1.91 16.02 22.88
C VAL A 213 -0.76 16.82 22.26
N LEU A 214 -1.11 17.79 21.42
CA LEU A 214 -0.13 18.74 20.88
C LEU A 214 0.53 19.50 22.04
N PRO A 215 1.87 19.53 22.14
CA PRO A 215 2.55 20.33 23.16
C PRO A 215 2.19 21.81 22.99
N GLN A 216 1.77 22.46 24.08
CA GLN A 216 1.57 23.90 24.08
C GLN A 216 2.91 24.60 23.83
N SER A 217 2.92 25.52 22.87
CA SER A 217 4.07 26.35 22.55
C SER A 217 4.34 27.34 23.69
N SER A 218 5.30 27.04 24.55
CA SER A 218 5.85 28.05 25.47
C SER A 218 6.67 29.07 24.67
N ARG A 219 6.10 30.26 24.49
CA ARG A 219 6.85 31.49 24.14
C ARG A 219 7.93 31.73 25.20
N GLY A 220 9.11 32.11 24.72
CA GLY A 220 10.37 31.96 25.46
C GLY A 220 10.73 33.09 26.43
N GLU A 221 11.92 32.93 27.00
CA GLU A 221 12.85 33.97 27.45
C GLU A 221 14.19 33.30 27.77
N SER A 222 15.27 33.75 27.14
CA SER A 222 16.64 33.51 27.60
C SER A 222 16.98 34.51 28.71
N PRO A 223 17.79 34.13 29.70
CA PRO A 223 19.14 34.71 29.69
C PRO A 223 20.27 33.71 29.96
N ILE A 224 21.44 34.12 29.51
CA ILE A 224 22.77 33.50 29.53
C ILE A 224 23.30 33.45 30.97
N GLU A 225 23.94 32.36 31.39
CA GLU A 225 25.25 32.40 32.07
C GLU A 225 25.90 31.01 32.15
N GLY A 226 27.21 30.99 31.92
CA GLY A 226 28.01 29.78 31.76
C GLY A 226 28.22 28.99 33.05
N GLY A 227 28.21 27.68 32.90
CA GLY A 227 28.68 26.73 33.89
C GLY A 227 28.84 25.37 33.22
N GLU A 228 30.07 24.87 33.12
CA GLU A 228 30.33 23.49 32.68
C GLU A 228 29.57 22.52 33.59
N VAL A 229 28.57 21.85 33.03
CA VAL A 229 27.98 20.68 33.68
C VAL A 229 28.76 19.46 33.18
N VAL A 230 29.77 19.07 33.96
CA VAL A 230 30.46 17.78 33.81
C VAL A 230 29.47 16.69 34.22
N TYR A 231 28.97 15.93 33.24
CA TYR A 231 28.24 14.70 33.51
C TYR A 231 29.24 13.55 33.67
N PRO A 232 29.09 12.69 34.69
CA PRO A 232 29.99 11.57 34.88
C PRO A 232 29.87 10.61 33.70
N LEU A 233 31.00 10.31 33.07
CA LEU A 233 31.19 9.16 32.18
C LEU A 233 30.82 7.88 32.95
N ARG A 234 29.56 7.48 32.84
CA ARG A 234 29.11 6.15 33.27
C ARG A 234 29.38 5.21 32.09
N GLY A 235 30.30 4.28 32.32
CA GLY A 235 30.99 3.47 31.31
C GLY A 235 30.07 2.85 30.26
N GLU A 236 30.61 2.79 29.05
CA GLU A 236 30.11 1.99 27.95
C GLU A 236 29.95 0.54 28.40
N TYR A 237 28.72 0.04 28.37
CA TYR A 237 28.44 -1.37 28.60
C TYR A 237 28.63 -2.09 27.25
N GLU A 238 29.80 -2.67 27.02
CA GLU A 238 30.04 -3.59 25.92
C GLU A 238 29.65 -5.02 26.35
N SER A 239 28.60 -5.56 25.73
CA SER A 239 28.25 -6.98 25.88
C SER A 239 29.07 -7.81 24.89
N MET A 240 29.97 -8.66 25.41
CA MET A 240 30.77 -9.62 24.63
C MET A 240 30.02 -10.93 24.31
N ALA A 241 28.73 -11.03 24.67
CA ALA A 241 27.94 -12.22 24.38
C ALA A 241 27.68 -12.35 22.86
N PRO A 242 27.80 -13.55 22.27
CA PRO A 242 27.44 -13.75 20.87
C PRO A 242 25.96 -13.39 20.68
N ASP A 243 25.72 -12.36 19.89
CA ASP A 243 24.37 -11.90 19.58
C ASP A 243 23.74 -12.91 18.62
N ALA A 244 23.00 -13.88 19.18
CA ALA A 244 22.36 -14.94 18.43
C ALA A 244 20.86 -14.60 18.25
N LEU A 245 20.34 -14.78 17.04
CA LEU A 245 18.91 -14.65 16.76
C LEU A 245 18.11 -15.57 17.68
N ALA A 246 17.32 -15.00 18.60
CA ALA A 246 16.49 -15.77 19.51
C ALA A 246 15.36 -16.51 18.78
N THR A 247 14.75 -15.88 17.77
CA THR A 247 13.65 -16.46 16.99
C THR A 247 13.57 -15.83 15.59
N LEU A 248 13.39 -16.65 14.56
CA LEU A 248 13.02 -16.23 13.20
C LEU A 248 11.63 -16.81 12.90
N ARG A 249 10.63 -15.95 12.68
CA ARG A 249 9.26 -16.36 12.33
C ARG A 249 8.89 -15.76 10.98
N GLU A 250 8.44 -16.60 10.06
CA GLU A 250 7.92 -16.18 8.76
C GLU A 250 6.41 -16.35 8.75
N GLU A 251 5.67 -15.27 8.53
CA GLU A 251 4.21 -15.27 8.44
C GLU A 251 3.77 -14.84 7.03
N LYS A 252 2.90 -15.66 6.41
CA LYS A 252 2.33 -15.35 5.09
C LYS A 252 1.02 -14.57 5.28
N ILE A 253 1.05 -13.28 4.95
CA ILE A 253 -0.13 -12.44 4.94
C ILE A 253 -0.96 -12.75 3.68
N GLY A 254 -2.16 -13.29 3.86
CA GLY A 254 -3.09 -13.56 2.75
C GLY A 254 -3.74 -12.30 2.15
N PHE A 255 -4.57 -12.47 1.11
CA PHE A 255 -5.23 -11.36 0.40
C PHE A 255 -6.07 -10.42 1.29
N GLY A 256 -6.55 -10.89 2.44
CA GLY A 256 -7.30 -10.09 3.41
C GLY A 256 -6.46 -9.14 4.27
N GLY A 257 -5.15 -9.02 4.03
CA GLY A 257 -4.25 -8.09 4.73
C GLY A 257 -4.07 -8.39 6.23
N MET A 258 -3.32 -7.51 6.92
CA MET A 258 -3.08 -7.56 8.37
C MET A 258 -4.25 -6.96 9.16
N LYS A 259 -4.34 -7.24 10.47
CA LYS A 259 -5.43 -6.77 11.35
C LYS A 259 -5.61 -5.25 11.34
N ILE A 260 -4.52 -4.47 11.22
CA ILE A 260 -4.57 -3.00 11.10
C ILE A 260 -5.41 -2.50 9.91
N TYR A 261 -5.49 -3.27 8.82
CA TYR A 261 -6.31 -2.95 7.65
C TYR A 261 -7.80 -3.25 7.89
N ARG A 262 -8.10 -4.22 8.78
CA ARG A 262 -9.46 -4.65 9.12
C ARG A 262 -10.07 -3.79 10.24
N MET A 263 -9.25 -3.37 11.22
CA MET A 263 -9.71 -2.51 12.33
C MET A 263 -9.96 -1.06 11.90
N PHE A 264 -9.43 -0.61 10.76
CA PHE A 264 -9.68 0.74 10.25
C PHE A 264 -11.15 1.00 9.97
N TYR A 265 -11.85 0.00 9.41
CA TYR A 265 -13.28 0.09 9.17
C TYR A 265 -14.09 0.00 10.47
N GLN A 266 -13.73 -0.92 11.37
CA GLN A 266 -14.40 -1.04 12.68
C GLN A 266 -14.32 0.24 13.51
N ARG A 267 -13.19 0.96 13.49
CA ARG A 267 -13.08 2.27 14.15
C ARG A 267 -13.92 3.35 13.51
N PHE A 268 -14.01 3.35 12.19
CA PHE A 268 -14.94 4.23 11.52
C PHE A 268 -16.37 3.94 11.97
N GLU A 269 -16.76 2.66 12.11
CA GLU A 269 -18.06 2.29 12.68
C GLU A 269 -18.22 2.81 14.11
N GLU A 270 -17.25 2.58 14.99
CA GLU A 270 -17.29 3.04 16.38
C GLU A 270 -17.34 4.57 16.50
N ARG A 271 -16.55 5.30 15.71
CA ARG A 271 -16.51 6.77 15.72
C ARG A 271 -17.81 7.39 15.22
N VAL A 272 -18.38 6.81 14.16
CA VAL A 272 -19.68 7.21 13.58
C VAL A 272 -20.81 6.86 14.54
N GLN A 273 -20.77 5.68 15.13
CA GLN A 273 -21.76 5.26 16.11
C GLN A 273 -21.70 6.17 17.33
N ASN A 274 -20.53 6.47 17.89
CA ASN A 274 -20.41 7.28 19.11
C ASN A 274 -20.64 8.81 18.89
N ASP A 275 -20.96 9.24 17.67
CA ASP A 275 -21.24 10.64 17.38
C ASP A 275 -22.74 10.95 17.45
N ASP A 276 -23.14 11.70 18.47
CA ASP A 276 -24.56 12.02 18.74
C ASP A 276 -25.21 12.81 17.60
N PHE A 277 -24.46 13.71 16.95
CA PHE A 277 -24.98 14.50 15.82
C PHE A 277 -25.29 13.58 14.63
N ILE A 278 -24.38 12.66 14.31
CA ILE A 278 -24.59 11.71 13.22
C ILE A 278 -25.79 10.80 13.52
N ARG A 279 -25.90 10.25 14.74
CA ARG A 279 -27.04 9.41 15.16
C ARG A 279 -28.38 10.12 14.98
N GLU A 280 -28.51 11.35 15.50
CA GLU A 280 -29.76 12.10 15.46
C GLU A 280 -30.19 12.42 14.03
N GLN A 281 -29.26 12.88 13.21
CA GLN A 281 -29.56 13.32 11.86
C GLN A 281 -29.79 12.13 10.89
N VAL A 282 -29.11 11.00 11.08
CA VAL A 282 -29.40 9.75 10.35
C VAL A 282 -30.80 9.23 10.70
N THR A 283 -31.19 9.26 11.97
CA THR A 283 -32.53 8.86 12.42
C THR A 283 -33.61 9.78 11.86
N SER A 284 -33.29 11.07 11.72
CA SER A 284 -34.19 12.08 11.15
C SER A 284 -34.23 12.07 9.61
N GLY A 285 -33.42 11.23 8.95
CA GLY A 285 -33.36 11.14 7.49
C GLY A 285 -32.68 12.32 6.78
N ASN A 286 -31.97 13.19 7.53
CA ASN A 286 -31.34 14.40 7.00
C ASN A 286 -29.96 14.13 6.39
N TRP A 287 -29.92 13.30 5.34
CA TRP A 287 -28.67 12.78 4.75
C TRP A 287 -27.69 13.86 4.29
N ASP A 288 -28.16 14.93 3.66
CA ASP A 288 -27.28 15.98 3.12
C ASP A 288 -26.45 16.64 4.24
N ARG A 289 -27.10 16.97 5.37
CA ARG A 289 -26.42 17.57 6.53
C ARG A 289 -25.42 16.62 7.19
N VAL A 290 -25.75 15.33 7.24
CA VAL A 290 -24.84 14.33 7.82
C VAL A 290 -23.63 14.10 6.93
N LEU A 291 -23.83 14.03 5.62
CA LEU A 291 -22.75 13.83 4.68
C LEU A 291 -21.80 15.03 4.69
N ASP A 292 -22.32 16.26 4.72
CA ASP A 292 -21.49 17.46 4.87
C ASP A 292 -20.70 17.46 6.17
N TYR A 293 -21.33 17.12 7.29
CA TYR A 293 -20.65 16.98 8.58
C TYR A 293 -19.58 15.89 8.53
N LEU A 294 -19.90 14.72 7.99
CA LEU A 294 -18.97 13.61 7.82
C LEU A 294 -17.74 14.05 7.02
N HIS A 295 -17.94 14.76 5.91
CA HIS A 295 -16.85 15.27 5.07
C HIS A 295 -15.99 16.34 5.75
N GLN A 296 -16.59 17.21 6.57
CA GLN A 296 -15.89 18.32 7.21
C GLN A 296 -15.25 17.95 8.55
N LYS A 297 -15.82 17.01 9.31
CA LYS A 297 -15.46 16.76 10.72
C LYS A 297 -14.98 15.34 11.02
N VAL A 298 -15.21 14.38 10.11
CA VAL A 298 -14.82 12.98 10.31
C VAL A 298 -13.80 12.53 9.28
N LEU A 299 -14.07 12.76 7.99
CA LEU A 299 -13.19 12.40 6.89
C LEU A 299 -12.02 13.37 6.77
N ASN A 300 -10.86 12.85 6.36
CA ASN A 300 -9.63 13.59 6.09
C ASN A 300 -9.13 14.48 7.25
N GLN A 301 -9.57 14.21 8.49
CA GLN A 301 -9.07 14.88 9.68
C GLN A 301 -7.71 14.31 10.11
N PRO A 302 -6.76 15.14 10.59
CA PRO A 302 -5.40 14.72 10.90
C PRO A 302 -5.30 13.73 12.05
N ALA A 303 -6.31 13.65 12.93
CA ALA A 303 -6.31 12.75 14.09
C ALA A 303 -6.47 11.25 13.70
N GLU A 304 -7.29 10.93 12.69
CA GLU A 304 -7.65 9.54 12.34
C GLU A 304 -7.50 9.22 10.83
N PHE A 305 -7.34 10.25 9.98
CA PHE A 305 -7.08 10.16 8.53
C PHE A 305 -7.97 9.16 7.75
N PHE A 306 -9.26 9.11 8.08
CA PHE A 306 -10.29 8.40 7.31
C PHE A 306 -10.42 9.02 5.92
N THR A 307 -9.82 8.39 4.91
CA THR A 307 -10.10 8.73 3.51
C THR A 307 -11.12 7.75 2.94
N LEU A 308 -11.99 8.22 2.06
CA LEU A 308 -12.97 7.37 1.38
C LEU A 308 -12.30 6.19 0.65
N GLU A 309 -11.11 6.41 0.10
CA GLU A 309 -10.35 5.38 -0.60
C GLU A 309 -9.88 4.28 0.35
N LYS A 310 -9.36 4.64 1.54
CA LYS A 310 -8.95 3.67 2.56
C LYS A 310 -10.15 2.89 3.11
N LEU A 311 -11.27 3.55 3.35
CA LEU A 311 -12.50 2.90 3.79
C LEU A 311 -13.03 1.92 2.75
N ARG A 312 -12.97 2.28 1.46
CA ARG A 312 -13.32 1.39 0.34
C ARG A 312 -12.40 0.17 0.27
N GLN A 313 -11.09 0.37 0.38
CA GLN A 313 -10.12 -0.74 0.37
C GLN A 313 -10.34 -1.68 1.56
N ALA A 314 -10.60 -1.13 2.75
CA ALA A 314 -10.90 -1.91 3.95
C ALA A 314 -12.22 -2.70 3.83
N ALA A 315 -13.23 -2.14 3.17
CA ALA A 315 -14.50 -2.81 2.92
C ALA A 315 -14.40 -3.99 1.94
N GLY A 316 -13.35 -4.04 1.11
CA GLY A 316 -13.06 -5.19 0.24
C GLY A 316 -14.09 -5.44 -0.87
N VAL A 317 -14.82 -4.42 -1.29
CA VAL A 317 -15.89 -4.52 -2.30
C VAL A 317 -15.35 -4.20 -3.70
N ASP A 318 -15.83 -4.92 -4.70
CA ASP A 318 -15.46 -4.84 -6.12
C ASP A 318 -16.08 -3.63 -6.88
N ARG A 319 -16.48 -2.58 -6.16
CA ARG A 319 -17.05 -1.35 -6.72
C ARG A 319 -16.80 -0.12 -5.86
N ARG A 320 -17.10 1.05 -6.41
CA ARG A 320 -17.00 2.33 -5.71
C ARG A 320 -18.16 2.52 -4.71
N LEU A 321 -17.85 2.53 -3.42
CA LEU A 321 -18.83 2.81 -2.36
C LEU A 321 -19.04 4.32 -2.17
N SER A 322 -20.29 4.73 -1.97
CA SER A 322 -20.63 6.11 -1.60
C SER A 322 -20.36 6.39 -0.11
N SER A 323 -20.17 7.66 0.27
CA SER A 323 -20.08 8.08 1.68
C SER A 323 -21.34 7.73 2.46
N ARG A 324 -22.50 7.78 1.79
CA ARG A 324 -23.79 7.35 2.33
C ARG A 324 -23.80 5.86 2.68
N GLU A 325 -23.43 4.98 1.76
CA GLU A 325 -23.43 3.53 2.03
C GLU A 325 -22.44 3.18 3.14
N LEU A 326 -21.27 3.83 3.18
CA LEU A 326 -20.30 3.66 4.27
C LEU A 326 -20.96 4.00 5.62
N LEU A 327 -21.70 5.09 5.67
CA LEU A 327 -22.41 5.52 6.87
C LEU A 327 -23.58 4.58 7.22
N GLU A 328 -24.38 4.17 6.25
CA GLU A 328 -25.47 3.21 6.43
C GLU A 328 -24.95 1.88 6.99
N LYS A 329 -23.80 1.42 6.50
CA LYS A 329 -23.16 0.20 7.01
C LYS A 329 -22.66 0.39 8.43
N ALA A 330 -21.97 1.49 8.70
CA ALA A 330 -21.46 1.82 10.02
C ALA A 330 -22.56 1.99 11.07
N MET A 331 -23.72 2.52 10.68
CA MET A 331 -24.90 2.68 11.54
C MET A 331 -25.75 1.41 11.67
N GLY A 332 -25.33 0.30 11.04
CA GLY A 332 -26.07 -0.96 11.07
C GLY A 332 -27.38 -0.97 10.27
N LEU A 333 -27.61 0.02 9.40
CA LEU A 333 -28.78 0.10 8.52
C LEU A 333 -28.70 -0.92 7.37
N ILE A 334 -27.48 -1.26 6.95
CA ILE A 334 -27.24 -2.35 6.00
C ILE A 334 -26.36 -3.45 6.62
N PRO A 335 -26.69 -4.74 6.45
CA PRO A 335 -25.93 -5.83 7.04
C PRO A 335 -24.59 -6.08 6.34
N LYS A 336 -24.48 -5.75 5.05
CA LYS A 336 -23.25 -5.86 4.26
C LYS A 336 -23.29 -4.88 3.09
N PHE A 337 -22.13 -4.56 2.54
CA PHE A 337 -22.07 -3.93 1.23
C PHE A 337 -22.44 -4.91 0.14
N LYS A 338 -23.33 -4.49 -0.76
CA LYS A 338 -23.67 -5.28 -1.94
C LYS A 338 -22.51 -5.28 -2.91
N SER A 339 -22.17 -6.45 -3.45
CA SER A 339 -21.19 -6.55 -4.54
C SER A 339 -21.70 -5.87 -5.81
N LYS A 340 -20.81 -5.68 -6.78
CA LYS A 340 -21.18 -5.17 -8.11
C LYS A 340 -22.28 -6.03 -8.75
N ASP A 341 -22.16 -7.36 -8.67
CA ASP A 341 -23.16 -8.26 -9.27
C ASP A 341 -24.51 -8.24 -8.53
N GLU A 342 -24.50 -8.14 -7.20
CA GLU A 342 -25.72 -8.03 -6.40
C GLU A 342 -26.49 -6.74 -6.71
N LEU A 343 -25.80 -5.60 -6.88
CA LEU A 343 -26.45 -4.36 -7.30
C LEU A 343 -27.03 -4.46 -8.72
N LEU A 344 -26.28 -5.05 -9.65
CA LEU A 344 -26.77 -5.25 -11.02
C LEU A 344 -28.02 -6.12 -11.04
N GLU A 345 -28.08 -7.11 -10.15
CA GLU A 345 -29.27 -7.94 -9.99
C GLU A 345 -30.46 -7.13 -9.48
N GLU A 346 -30.28 -6.28 -8.48
CA GLU A 346 -31.35 -5.46 -7.94
C GLU A 346 -31.89 -4.43 -8.94
N GLU A 347 -31.00 -3.74 -9.66
CA GLU A 347 -31.42 -2.83 -10.73
C GLU A 347 -32.17 -3.56 -11.85
N PHE A 348 -31.74 -4.79 -12.16
CA PHE A 348 -32.47 -5.62 -13.11
C PHE A 348 -33.85 -6.06 -12.57
N GLN A 349 -33.97 -6.39 -11.29
CA GLN A 349 -35.27 -6.72 -10.67
C GLN A 349 -36.22 -5.53 -10.68
N LYS A 350 -35.74 -4.30 -10.43
CA LYS A 350 -36.53 -3.07 -10.58
C LYS A 350 -37.03 -2.90 -12.01
N PHE A 351 -36.13 -3.07 -12.99
CA PHE A 351 -36.48 -3.03 -14.41
C PHE A 351 -37.59 -4.03 -14.77
N ILE A 352 -37.52 -5.26 -14.25
CA ILE A 352 -38.56 -6.28 -14.45
C ILE A 352 -39.88 -5.89 -13.76
N ALA A 353 -39.82 -5.33 -12.56
CA ALA A 353 -41.01 -4.90 -11.81
C ALA A 353 -41.75 -3.74 -12.48
N ASP A 354 -40.99 -2.79 -13.06
CA ASP A 354 -41.51 -1.60 -13.73
C ASP A 354 -42.13 -1.93 -15.10
N LEU A 355 -41.43 -2.72 -15.91
CA LEU A 355 -41.82 -2.95 -17.31
C LEU A 355 -42.52 -4.29 -17.55
N ARG A 356 -42.51 -5.19 -16.57
CA ARG A 356 -43.23 -6.48 -16.55
C ARG A 356 -43.23 -7.23 -17.89
N PRO A 357 -42.06 -7.72 -18.36
CA PRO A 357 -41.98 -8.49 -19.59
C PRO A 357 -42.84 -9.77 -19.51
N GLU A 358 -43.62 -10.04 -20.56
CA GLU A 358 -44.50 -11.21 -20.64
C GLU A 358 -43.73 -12.52 -20.89
N ASP A 359 -42.58 -12.44 -21.57
CA ASP A 359 -41.78 -13.60 -22.00
C ASP A 359 -40.71 -14.00 -20.98
N SER A 360 -41.02 -14.97 -20.14
CA SER A 360 -40.10 -15.50 -19.11
C SER A 360 -38.79 -16.09 -19.67
N GLU A 361 -38.81 -16.71 -20.86
CA GLU A 361 -37.63 -17.30 -21.51
C GLU A 361 -36.61 -16.23 -21.95
N SER A 362 -37.09 -15.03 -22.27
CA SER A 362 -36.24 -13.93 -22.74
C SER A 362 -35.55 -13.16 -21.60
N ILE A 363 -36.00 -13.35 -20.36
CA ILE A 363 -35.48 -12.64 -19.18
C ILE A 363 -33.98 -12.89 -19.00
N VAL A 364 -33.49 -14.10 -19.29
CA VAL A 364 -32.06 -14.44 -19.16
C VAL A 364 -31.21 -13.66 -20.16
N ALA A 365 -31.65 -13.58 -21.41
CA ALA A 365 -30.96 -12.81 -22.46
C ALA A 365 -31.02 -11.30 -22.16
N MET A 366 -32.17 -10.81 -21.70
CA MET A 366 -32.36 -9.41 -21.27
C MET A 366 -31.44 -9.06 -20.10
N LYS A 367 -31.34 -9.94 -19.10
CA LYS A 367 -30.43 -9.78 -17.94
C LYS A 367 -28.98 -9.69 -18.37
N TYR A 368 -28.56 -10.58 -19.26
CA TYR A 368 -27.19 -10.59 -19.78
C TYR A 368 -26.87 -9.29 -20.52
N PHE A 369 -27.79 -8.81 -21.37
CA PHE A 369 -27.64 -7.54 -22.08
C PHE A 369 -27.65 -6.34 -21.13
N PHE A 370 -28.55 -6.31 -20.15
CA PHE A 370 -28.64 -5.26 -19.14
C PHE A 370 -27.33 -5.13 -18.34
N LYS A 371 -26.80 -6.25 -17.83
CA LYS A 371 -25.52 -6.26 -17.10
C LYS A 371 -24.37 -5.79 -17.99
N ALA A 372 -24.24 -6.33 -19.20
CA ALA A 372 -23.17 -5.97 -20.13
C ALA A 372 -23.19 -4.48 -20.50
N TYR A 373 -24.37 -3.93 -20.78
CA TYR A 373 -24.53 -2.50 -21.14
C TYR A 373 -24.12 -1.54 -20.02
N ILE A 374 -24.38 -1.93 -18.76
CA ILE A 374 -23.96 -1.15 -17.58
C ILE A 374 -22.45 -1.28 -17.36
N THR A 375 -21.89 -2.49 -17.43
CA THR A 375 -20.50 -2.75 -17.00
C THR A 375 -19.44 -2.46 -18.04
N ASP A 376 -19.78 -2.54 -19.34
CA ASP A 376 -18.82 -2.42 -20.44
C ASP A 376 -19.10 -1.16 -21.27
N GLY A 377 -18.20 -0.18 -21.18
CA GLY A 377 -18.30 1.07 -21.94
C GLY A 377 -18.19 0.86 -23.45
N VAL A 378 -17.43 -0.13 -23.90
CA VAL A 378 -17.26 -0.43 -25.34
C VAL A 378 -18.57 -0.99 -25.90
N VAL A 379 -19.21 -1.92 -25.17
CA VAL A 379 -20.54 -2.44 -25.55
C VAL A 379 -21.56 -1.31 -25.62
N ARG A 380 -21.54 -0.40 -24.63
CA ARG A 380 -22.42 0.77 -24.61
C ARG A 380 -22.23 1.66 -25.84
N ASP A 381 -20.98 2.02 -26.15
CA ASP A 381 -20.64 2.87 -27.29
C ASP A 381 -21.07 2.25 -28.62
N ILE A 382 -20.86 0.93 -28.77
CA ILE A 382 -21.28 0.18 -29.97
C ILE A 382 -22.80 0.24 -30.16
N ILE A 383 -23.56 0.03 -29.09
CA ILE A 383 -25.03 0.03 -29.12
C ILE A 383 -25.57 1.43 -29.41
N GLU A 384 -25.00 2.47 -28.78
CA GLU A 384 -25.42 3.86 -28.97
C GLU A 384 -25.12 4.40 -30.37
N GLN A 385 -23.95 4.04 -30.90
CA GLN A 385 -23.52 4.46 -32.24
C GLN A 385 -24.05 3.53 -33.33
N LYS A 386 -24.89 2.55 -32.97
CA LYS A 386 -25.54 1.57 -33.85
C LYS A 386 -24.55 0.75 -34.71
N ARG A 387 -23.32 0.56 -34.23
CA ARG A 387 -22.26 -0.23 -34.91
C ARG A 387 -22.31 -1.71 -34.56
N LEU A 388 -23.45 -2.34 -34.77
CA LEU A 388 -23.71 -3.71 -34.25
C LEU A 388 -22.74 -4.79 -34.74
N THR A 389 -22.05 -4.57 -35.87
CA THR A 389 -21.00 -5.47 -36.38
C THR A 389 -19.81 -5.61 -35.43
N ASP A 390 -19.54 -4.56 -34.66
CA ASP A 390 -18.36 -4.46 -33.80
C ASP A 390 -18.54 -5.30 -32.52
N LEU A 391 -19.78 -5.71 -32.20
CA LEU A 391 -20.08 -6.64 -31.09
C LEU A 391 -19.38 -8.00 -31.26
N ASN A 392 -18.93 -8.36 -32.46
CA ASN A 392 -18.17 -9.60 -32.66
C ASN A 392 -16.73 -9.52 -32.13
N THR A 393 -16.24 -8.31 -31.84
CA THR A 393 -14.88 -8.08 -31.31
C THR A 393 -14.86 -7.99 -29.79
N THR A 394 -16.03 -7.90 -29.14
CA THR A 394 -16.16 -7.80 -27.69
C THR A 394 -16.40 -9.16 -27.04
N PRO A 395 -15.48 -9.66 -26.18
CA PRO A 395 -15.65 -10.95 -25.52
C PRO A 395 -16.76 -10.96 -24.46
N ALA A 396 -17.12 -9.80 -23.90
CA ALA A 396 -18.15 -9.68 -22.85
C ALA A 396 -19.58 -9.80 -23.40
N PHE A 397 -19.87 -9.28 -24.58
CA PHE A 397 -21.21 -9.32 -25.18
C PHE A 397 -21.11 -9.40 -26.69
N THR A 398 -21.67 -10.45 -27.29
CA THR A 398 -21.48 -10.78 -28.71
C THR A 398 -22.76 -10.54 -29.50
N MET A 399 -22.66 -10.56 -30.83
CA MET A 399 -23.84 -10.45 -31.71
C MET A 399 -24.84 -11.61 -31.49
N GLN A 400 -24.37 -12.79 -31.06
CA GLN A 400 -25.26 -13.91 -30.70
C GLN A 400 -26.10 -13.57 -29.47
N HIS A 401 -25.48 -13.00 -28.43
CA HIS A 401 -26.18 -12.55 -27.23
C HIS A 401 -27.18 -11.44 -27.55
N TYR A 402 -26.81 -10.49 -28.41
CA TYR A 402 -27.71 -9.42 -28.85
C TYR A 402 -28.94 -9.94 -29.61
N ARG A 403 -28.75 -10.96 -30.46
CA ARG A 403 -29.84 -11.58 -31.21
C ARG A 403 -30.82 -12.36 -30.32
N ALA A 404 -30.34 -12.91 -29.21
CA ALA A 404 -31.18 -13.60 -28.23
C ALA A 404 -32.13 -12.66 -27.46
N VAL A 405 -31.84 -11.35 -27.41
CA VAL A 405 -32.75 -10.35 -26.84
C VAL A 405 -33.88 -10.04 -27.83
N PRO A 406 -35.17 -10.05 -27.43
CA PRO A 406 -36.26 -9.69 -28.32
C PRO A 406 -36.15 -8.25 -28.82
N HIS A 407 -36.61 -8.00 -30.06
CA HIS A 407 -36.42 -6.72 -30.73
C HIS A 407 -36.95 -5.53 -29.92
N ALA A 408 -38.08 -5.69 -29.25
CA ALA A 408 -38.69 -4.65 -28.41
C ALA A 408 -37.80 -4.20 -27.23
N TRP A 409 -36.95 -5.09 -26.71
CA TRP A 409 -36.12 -4.83 -25.53
C TRP A 409 -34.73 -4.31 -25.88
N ARG A 410 -34.30 -4.46 -27.14
CA ARG A 410 -33.00 -3.96 -27.62
C ARG A 410 -32.86 -2.44 -27.54
N THR A 411 -33.97 -1.71 -27.59
CA THR A 411 -34.01 -0.25 -27.43
C THR A 411 -34.44 0.17 -26.02
N LYS A 412 -35.43 -0.52 -25.44
CA LYS A 412 -35.96 -0.20 -24.10
C LYS A 412 -34.95 -0.36 -22.97
N ILE A 413 -34.07 -1.37 -23.05
CA ILE A 413 -33.05 -1.60 -22.01
C ILE A 413 -32.06 -0.43 -21.94
N PRO A 414 -31.42 0.00 -23.05
CA PRO A 414 -30.59 1.20 -23.06
C PRO A 414 -31.29 2.46 -22.57
N GLU A 415 -32.54 2.68 -22.98
CA GLU A 415 -33.35 3.84 -22.55
C GLU A 415 -33.58 3.83 -21.03
N TYR A 416 -34.04 2.70 -20.48
CA TYR A 416 -34.26 2.57 -19.05
C TYR A 416 -32.96 2.78 -18.24
N VAL A 417 -31.85 2.20 -18.69
CA VAL A 417 -30.56 2.36 -18.00
C VAL A 417 -30.13 3.83 -17.96
N LYS A 418 -30.36 4.60 -19.04
CA LYS A 418 -30.03 6.03 -19.08
C LYS A 418 -30.88 6.86 -18.12
N ASP A 419 -32.16 6.52 -18.02
CA ASP A 419 -33.12 7.32 -17.24
C ASP A 419 -33.08 6.99 -15.75
N TYR A 420 -32.80 5.73 -15.39
CA TYR A 420 -33.00 5.23 -14.02
C TYR A 420 -31.73 4.70 -13.34
N VAL A 421 -30.66 4.36 -14.08
CA VAL A 421 -29.48 3.71 -13.49
C VAL A 421 -28.27 4.65 -13.48
N SER A 422 -27.73 4.91 -12.29
CA SER A 422 -26.50 5.71 -12.14
C SER A 422 -25.25 4.88 -12.46
N LEU A 423 -24.74 5.01 -13.69
CA LEU A 423 -23.56 4.26 -14.18
C LEU A 423 -22.29 4.49 -13.33
N ASN A 424 -22.18 5.62 -12.65
CA ASN A 424 -21.05 5.97 -11.77
C ASN A 424 -20.90 5.01 -10.57
N GLN A 425 -21.92 4.21 -10.26
CA GLN A 425 -21.87 3.21 -9.18
C GLN A 425 -21.20 1.89 -9.61
N PHE A 426 -21.06 1.66 -10.91
CA PHE A 426 -20.57 0.41 -11.50
C PHE A 426 -19.23 0.56 -12.25
N LEU A 427 -18.81 1.79 -12.52
CA LEU A 427 -17.51 2.20 -13.04
C LEU A 427 -16.52 2.43 -11.89
#